data_AF-A0A7W0SKZ2-F1
#
_entry.id   AF-A0A7W0SKZ2-F1
#
_cell.length_a   1.000
_cell.length_b   1.000
_cell.length_c   1.000
_cell.angle_alpha   90.00
_cell.angle_beta   90.00
_cell.angle_gamma   90.00
#
_symmetry.space_group_name_H-M   'P 1'
#
loop_
_entity.id
_entity.type
_entity.pdbx_description
1 polymer ?
#
loop_
_entity_poly.entity_id
_entity_poly.type
_entity_poly.pdbx_seq_one_letter_code
_entity_poly.pdbx_strand_id
1 'polypeptide(L)'
;MENLKLLFQLYLRPAESMSEIMDKGSWMFAAMAALVVAIVFFATIDVKLHDTYRIPDLSEYYQPAFTDPAADSPTAAAEYRRSFETYQPALASRQRVPIVGDAFFTFFSFDPSAFYQPLLAISIFYIPLLVLLVSMFGSIGSFGLILRRDYGTLATCSLMAWTAGHLPFAIIGSALFTSSVSPTVYFALWLASSALFGVFMVFALRTALGVNYGAAVLAVAIGWLAFSLAMYVFQYVSPWLLSPFLLFWVVVYFGGFLGGEVRGFGNAFRQKQNFKRFLHNATVNPRDADAHVQLGLIYQRRRQNVKAVAHFTKAIEIDPGEIDANYQLGRIAREKGELQRGLDHFTIVIEQDEKYSLNEIWREIGSTYLAANMFKEATEALEKYVERRPVDPEGLYYLGRSLKAQGSSDRAREMFEQAVDSVDTSPHYRRREIQKWRKLAEKEI
;
A
#
# COMPACT_ATOMS: atom_id res chain seq x y z
N MET A 1 1.02 12.28 -15.25
CA MET A 1 2.10 13.26 -15.50
C MET A 1 2.82 13.71 -14.23
N GLU A 2 2.13 13.94 -13.10
CA GLU A 2 2.76 14.43 -11.86
C GLU A 2 3.89 13.51 -11.31
N ASN A 3 3.66 12.19 -11.20
CA ASN A 3 4.71 11.26 -10.74
C ASN A 3 5.95 11.21 -11.64
N LEU A 4 5.79 11.42 -12.94
CA LEU A 4 6.91 11.47 -13.88
C LEU A 4 7.75 12.73 -13.66
N LYS A 5 7.09 13.87 -13.40
CA LYS A 5 7.77 15.12 -13.02
C LYS A 5 8.58 14.93 -11.74
N LEU A 6 7.99 14.31 -10.72
CA LEU A 6 8.67 14.01 -9.46
C LEU A 6 9.93 13.15 -9.68
N LEU A 7 9.82 12.10 -10.50
CA LEU A 7 10.96 11.25 -10.87
C LEU A 7 12.12 12.05 -11.46
N PHE A 8 11.85 12.93 -12.44
CA PHE A 8 12.91 13.76 -13.05
C PHE A 8 13.45 14.85 -12.13
N GLN A 9 12.65 15.35 -11.19
CA GLN A 9 13.12 16.32 -10.20
C GLN A 9 14.17 15.74 -9.24
N LEU A 10 14.27 14.40 -9.10
CA LEU A 10 15.31 13.77 -8.28
C LEU A 10 16.72 14.14 -8.72
N TYR A 11 16.97 14.32 -10.03
CA TYR A 11 18.30 14.69 -10.53
C TYR A 11 18.72 16.11 -10.17
N LEU A 12 17.76 17.01 -9.94
CA LEU A 12 18.02 18.44 -9.70
C LEU A 12 17.91 18.80 -8.22
N ARG A 13 16.87 18.29 -7.55
CA ARG A 13 16.53 18.61 -6.16
C ARG A 13 16.09 17.35 -5.41
N PRO A 14 17.03 16.43 -5.12
CA PRO A 14 16.69 15.11 -4.59
C PRO A 14 15.97 15.18 -3.23
N ALA A 15 16.35 16.08 -2.33
CA ALA A 15 15.70 16.22 -1.02
C ALA A 15 14.24 16.72 -1.14
N GLU A 16 14.01 17.78 -1.91
CA GLU A 16 12.66 18.33 -2.14
C GLU A 16 11.78 17.30 -2.87
N SER A 17 12.30 16.69 -3.93
CA SER A 17 11.57 15.68 -4.70
C SER A 17 11.24 14.44 -3.85
N MET A 18 12.16 13.96 -3.00
CA MET A 18 11.84 12.85 -2.08
C MET A 18 10.70 13.22 -1.13
N SER A 19 10.66 14.45 -0.61
CA SER A 19 9.54 14.91 0.23
C SER A 19 8.24 14.94 -0.56
N GLU A 20 8.26 15.41 -1.81
CA GLU A 20 7.07 15.43 -2.66
C GLU A 20 6.60 14.02 -3.08
N ILE A 21 7.53 13.09 -3.32
CA ILE A 21 7.24 11.67 -3.59
C ILE A 21 6.59 11.03 -2.35
N MET A 22 7.04 11.35 -1.15
CA MET A 22 6.38 10.86 0.07
C MET A 22 4.93 11.36 0.20
N ASP A 23 4.67 12.55 -0.33
CA ASP A 23 3.40 13.24 -0.14
C ASP A 23 2.38 12.93 -1.24
N LYS A 24 2.86 12.73 -2.47
CA LYS A 24 2.02 12.60 -3.68
C LYS A 24 2.36 11.39 -4.54
N GLY A 25 3.43 10.67 -4.21
CA GLY A 25 3.92 9.54 -4.98
C GLY A 25 2.92 8.39 -5.03
N SER A 26 2.71 7.84 -6.22
CA SER A 26 1.93 6.63 -6.41
C SER A 26 2.84 5.41 -6.39
N TRP A 27 2.61 4.49 -5.45
CA TRP A 27 3.32 3.22 -5.38
C TRP A 27 3.15 2.39 -6.66
N MET A 28 1.97 2.40 -7.28
CA MET A 28 1.69 1.66 -8.52
C MET A 28 2.52 2.19 -9.68
N PHE A 29 2.61 3.53 -9.78
CA PHE A 29 3.45 4.15 -10.79
C PHE A 29 4.93 3.84 -10.52
N ALA A 30 5.39 3.92 -9.26
CA ALA A 30 6.77 3.61 -8.91
C ALA A 30 7.14 2.16 -9.27
N ALA A 31 6.26 1.19 -8.97
CA ALA A 31 6.46 -0.21 -9.31
C ALA A 31 6.48 -0.45 -10.83
N MET A 32 5.53 0.14 -11.57
CA MET A 32 5.46 0.01 -13.03
C MET A 32 6.67 0.65 -13.71
N ALA A 33 7.06 1.86 -13.28
CA ALA A 33 8.23 2.55 -13.82
C ALA A 33 9.52 1.79 -13.52
N ALA A 34 9.68 1.26 -12.30
CA ALA A 34 10.82 0.42 -11.95
C ALA A 34 10.91 -0.82 -12.83
N LEU A 35 9.78 -1.49 -13.10
CA LEU A 35 9.73 -2.67 -13.97
C LEU A 35 10.10 -2.32 -15.42
N VAL A 36 9.53 -1.25 -15.98
CA VAL A 36 9.84 -0.81 -17.35
C VAL A 36 11.32 -0.46 -17.49
N VAL A 37 11.87 0.30 -16.54
CA VAL A 37 13.30 0.66 -16.55
C VAL A 37 14.16 -0.58 -16.38
N ALA A 38 13.78 -1.52 -15.50
CA ALA A 38 14.52 -2.76 -15.32
C ALA A 38 14.53 -3.61 -16.60
N ILE A 39 13.40 -3.75 -17.31
CA ILE A 39 13.36 -4.46 -18.59
C ILE A 39 14.36 -3.87 -19.59
N VAL A 40 14.37 -2.55 -19.75
CA VAL A 40 15.28 -1.89 -20.71
C VAL A 40 16.74 -2.00 -20.24
N PHE A 41 17.01 -1.75 -18.96
CA PHE A 41 18.35 -1.83 -18.38
C PHE A 41 18.93 -3.25 -18.53
N PHE A 42 18.14 -4.27 -18.22
CA PHE A 42 18.57 -5.66 -18.29
C PHE A 42 18.76 -6.12 -19.74
N ALA A 43 17.84 -5.75 -20.64
CA ALA A 43 17.92 -6.08 -22.05
C ALA A 43 19.09 -5.39 -22.79
N THR A 44 19.74 -4.39 -22.17
CA THR A 44 20.82 -3.62 -22.80
C THR A 44 22.16 -3.79 -22.10
N ILE A 45 22.24 -3.46 -20.81
CA ILE A 45 23.48 -3.53 -20.04
C ILE A 45 23.73 -4.97 -19.57
N ASP A 46 22.77 -5.58 -18.88
CA ASP A 46 22.99 -6.91 -18.29
C ASP A 46 23.19 -7.99 -19.35
N VAL A 47 22.46 -7.97 -20.48
CA VAL A 47 22.72 -8.87 -21.63
C VAL A 47 24.19 -8.81 -22.06
N LYS A 48 24.76 -7.62 -22.24
CA LYS A 48 26.16 -7.47 -22.68
C LYS A 48 27.14 -7.99 -21.62
N LEU A 49 26.85 -7.74 -20.35
CA LEU A 49 27.67 -8.23 -19.24
C LEU A 49 27.57 -9.75 -19.10
N HIS A 50 26.37 -10.31 -19.29
CA HIS A 50 26.12 -11.73 -19.30
C HIS A 50 26.90 -12.41 -20.42
N ASP A 51 26.69 -12.00 -21.67
CA ASP A 51 27.34 -12.60 -22.83
C ASP A 51 28.86 -12.55 -22.74
N THR A 52 29.40 -11.47 -22.16
CA THR A 52 30.86 -11.30 -22.01
C THR A 52 31.43 -12.16 -20.89
N TYR A 53 30.81 -12.15 -19.71
CA TYR A 53 31.41 -12.68 -18.48
C TYR A 53 30.83 -14.03 -18.05
N ARG A 54 29.82 -14.57 -18.76
CA ARG A 54 29.20 -15.84 -18.41
C ARG A 54 30.22 -16.96 -18.28
N ILE A 55 30.02 -17.76 -17.25
CA ILE A 55 30.76 -19.01 -17.07
C ILE A 55 30.05 -20.02 -17.97
N PRO A 56 30.69 -20.51 -19.05
CA PRO A 56 30.08 -21.54 -19.88
C PRO A 56 29.82 -22.79 -19.03
N ASP A 57 28.71 -23.47 -19.27
CA ASP A 57 28.45 -24.76 -18.65
C ASP A 57 29.07 -25.88 -19.49
N LEU A 58 29.63 -26.91 -18.85
CA LEU A 58 30.11 -28.10 -19.54
C LEU A 58 28.97 -28.78 -20.31
N SER A 59 27.74 -28.67 -19.81
CA SER A 59 26.54 -29.20 -20.47
C SER A 59 26.33 -28.66 -21.90
N GLU A 60 26.77 -27.43 -22.20
CA GLU A 60 26.64 -26.78 -23.52
C GLU A 60 27.46 -27.49 -24.61
N TYR A 61 28.46 -28.29 -24.22
CA TYR A 61 29.39 -28.95 -25.15
C TYR A 61 29.05 -30.42 -25.42
N TYR A 62 28.01 -30.97 -24.78
CA TYR A 62 27.58 -32.35 -25.03
C TYR A 62 26.73 -32.44 -26.31
N GLN A 63 26.92 -33.51 -27.08
CA GLN A 63 25.97 -33.85 -28.12
C GLN A 63 24.63 -34.32 -27.54
N PRO A 64 23.48 -33.86 -28.07
CA PRO A 64 22.14 -34.22 -27.59
C PRO A 64 21.83 -35.73 -27.58
N ALA A 65 22.60 -36.53 -28.32
CA ALA A 65 22.45 -37.99 -28.39
C ALA A 65 22.97 -38.75 -27.16
N PHE A 66 23.66 -38.08 -26.22
CA PHE A 66 24.32 -38.68 -25.06
C PHE A 66 23.94 -37.99 -23.74
N THR A 67 22.67 -37.62 -23.58
CA THR A 67 22.16 -36.90 -22.40
C THR A 67 21.99 -37.75 -21.14
N ASP A 68 22.32 -39.05 -21.18
CA ASP A 68 22.27 -39.92 -20.00
C ASP A 68 23.69 -40.15 -19.42
N PRO A 69 24.10 -39.41 -18.37
CA PRO A 69 25.38 -39.61 -17.70
C PRO A 69 25.47 -40.95 -16.94
N ALA A 70 24.36 -41.69 -16.79
CA ALA A 70 24.31 -43.02 -16.19
C ALA A 70 24.49 -44.15 -17.22
N ALA A 71 24.63 -43.82 -18.51
CA ALA A 71 25.01 -44.80 -19.51
C ALA A 71 26.47 -45.20 -19.32
N ASP A 72 26.71 -46.22 -18.51
CA ASP A 72 28.01 -46.87 -18.22
C ASP A 72 28.56 -47.55 -19.48
N SER A 73 28.80 -46.73 -20.50
CA SER A 73 29.14 -47.12 -21.86
C SER A 73 30.47 -46.45 -22.23
N PRO A 74 31.39 -47.18 -22.88
CA PRO A 74 32.64 -46.60 -23.37
C PRO A 74 32.43 -45.36 -24.26
N THR A 75 31.28 -45.29 -24.94
CA THR A 75 30.85 -44.17 -25.79
C THR A 75 30.54 -42.91 -25.00
N ALA A 76 29.84 -43.00 -23.87
CA ALA A 76 29.55 -41.84 -23.02
C ALA A 76 30.84 -41.26 -22.39
N ALA A 77 31.76 -42.13 -21.96
CA ALA A 77 33.05 -41.70 -21.39
C ALA A 77 33.99 -41.05 -22.42
N ALA A 78 33.87 -41.43 -23.70
CA ALA A 78 34.59 -40.78 -24.80
C ALA A 78 33.99 -39.41 -25.14
N GLU A 79 32.66 -39.29 -25.14
CA GLU A 79 31.97 -38.03 -25.41
C GLU A 79 32.17 -37.00 -24.29
N TYR A 80 32.16 -37.43 -23.03
CA TYR A 80 32.53 -36.57 -21.89
C TYR A 80 33.93 -35.98 -22.09
N ARG A 81 34.91 -36.81 -22.44
CA ARG A 81 36.30 -36.37 -22.66
C ARG A 81 36.38 -35.34 -23.78
N ARG A 82 35.73 -35.60 -24.90
CA ARG A 82 35.68 -34.68 -26.05
C ARG A 82 35.03 -33.34 -25.70
N SER A 83 33.93 -33.38 -24.95
CA SER A 83 33.21 -32.18 -24.48
C SER A 83 34.11 -31.37 -23.53
N PHE A 84 34.80 -32.06 -22.61
CA PHE A 84 35.74 -31.44 -21.67
C PHE A 84 36.97 -30.82 -22.36
N GLU A 85 37.51 -31.48 -23.39
CA GLU A 85 38.62 -30.96 -24.21
C GLU A 85 38.24 -29.67 -24.96
N THR A 86 36.96 -29.51 -25.34
CA THR A 86 36.45 -28.29 -25.98
C THR A 86 36.09 -27.21 -24.96
N TYR A 87 35.55 -27.62 -23.81
CA TYR A 87 35.15 -26.74 -22.72
C TYR A 87 36.34 -26.04 -22.04
N GLN A 88 37.43 -26.76 -21.75
CA GLN A 88 38.61 -26.21 -21.07
C GLN A 88 39.20 -24.95 -21.73
N PRO A 89 39.51 -24.93 -23.05
CA PRO A 89 40.03 -23.74 -23.70
C PRO A 89 39.00 -22.61 -23.78
N ALA A 90 37.70 -22.91 -23.90
CA ALA A 90 36.65 -21.91 -23.84
C ALA A 90 36.57 -21.24 -22.45
N LEU A 91 36.68 -22.02 -21.37
CA LEU A 91 36.73 -21.52 -20.00
C LEU A 91 37.99 -20.68 -19.73
N ALA A 92 39.12 -21.07 -20.30
CA ALA A 92 40.40 -20.38 -20.10
C ALA A 92 40.51 -19.06 -20.89
N SER A 93 39.90 -18.99 -22.07
CA SER A 93 39.99 -17.83 -22.98
C SER A 93 38.93 -16.75 -22.74
N ARG A 94 37.92 -17.02 -21.91
CA ARG A 94 36.86 -16.05 -21.63
C ARG A 94 37.35 -14.84 -20.82
N GLN A 95 36.65 -13.72 -21.01
CA GLN A 95 36.86 -12.54 -20.18
C GLN A 95 36.26 -12.76 -18.79
N ARG A 96 36.95 -12.28 -17.75
CA ARG A 96 36.48 -12.30 -16.37
C ARG A 96 36.10 -10.90 -15.92
N VAL A 97 35.19 -10.82 -14.97
CA VAL A 97 34.79 -9.55 -14.38
C VAL A 97 36.02 -8.87 -13.77
N PRO A 98 36.22 -7.54 -13.96
CA PRO A 98 37.39 -6.82 -13.44
C PRO A 98 37.58 -6.89 -11.92
N ILE A 99 36.52 -7.22 -11.17
CA ILE A 99 36.50 -7.26 -9.70
C ILE A 99 36.31 -8.71 -9.27
N VAL A 100 37.34 -9.35 -8.70
CA VAL A 100 37.28 -10.70 -8.07
C VAL A 100 36.88 -11.84 -9.04
N GLY A 101 36.75 -11.56 -10.34
CA GLY A 101 36.53 -12.54 -11.40
C GLY A 101 35.22 -13.31 -11.24
N ASP A 102 35.32 -14.64 -11.22
CA ASP A 102 34.16 -15.53 -11.33
C ASP A 102 33.25 -15.52 -10.11
N ALA A 103 33.83 -15.35 -8.92
CA ALA A 103 33.04 -15.26 -7.70
C ALA A 103 32.09 -14.05 -7.74
N PHE A 104 32.51 -12.95 -8.37
CA PHE A 104 31.66 -11.77 -8.56
C PHE A 104 30.52 -12.08 -9.53
N PHE A 105 30.82 -12.72 -10.67
CA PHE A 105 29.80 -13.07 -11.65
C PHE A 105 28.73 -14.01 -11.06
N THR A 106 29.15 -15.03 -10.32
CA THR A 106 28.23 -15.97 -9.66
C THR A 106 27.34 -15.29 -8.62
N PHE A 107 27.87 -14.28 -7.91
CA PHE A 107 27.11 -13.59 -6.88
C PHE A 107 26.12 -12.56 -7.43
N PHE A 108 26.50 -11.81 -8.47
CA PHE A 108 25.69 -10.73 -9.01
C PHE A 108 24.79 -11.13 -10.20
N SER A 109 25.01 -12.31 -10.78
CA SER A 109 24.31 -12.90 -11.93
C SER A 109 23.61 -11.86 -12.82
N PHE A 110 24.28 -11.44 -13.90
CA PHE A 110 23.73 -10.48 -14.89
C PHE A 110 22.62 -11.11 -15.76
N ASP A 111 21.75 -11.94 -15.20
CA ASP A 111 20.71 -12.66 -15.94
C ASP A 111 19.67 -11.67 -16.50
N PRO A 112 19.54 -11.56 -17.84
CA PRO A 112 18.59 -10.65 -18.46
C PRO A 112 17.12 -10.95 -18.13
N SER A 113 16.80 -12.19 -17.77
CA SER A 113 15.45 -12.63 -17.43
C SER A 113 15.02 -12.20 -16.02
N ALA A 114 15.97 -11.76 -15.20
CA ALA A 114 15.77 -11.38 -13.80
C ALA A 114 15.24 -9.95 -13.60
N PHE A 115 14.72 -9.28 -14.64
CA PHE A 115 14.29 -7.87 -14.60
C PHE A 115 13.26 -7.52 -13.51
N TYR A 116 12.50 -8.50 -12.99
CA TYR A 116 11.52 -8.30 -11.93
C TYR A 116 12.12 -8.45 -10.52
N GLN A 117 13.30 -9.05 -10.38
CA GLN A 117 13.94 -9.30 -9.09
C GLN A 117 14.26 -8.03 -8.30
N PRO A 118 14.69 -6.90 -8.91
CA PRO A 118 14.92 -5.66 -8.17
C PRO A 118 13.67 -5.17 -7.43
N LEU A 119 12.49 -5.32 -8.03
CA LEU A 119 11.21 -4.95 -7.41
C LEU A 119 10.97 -5.78 -6.12
N LEU A 120 11.21 -7.09 -6.18
CA LEU A 120 11.04 -8.01 -5.06
C LEU A 120 12.12 -7.78 -3.99
N ALA A 121 13.37 -7.65 -4.39
CA ALA A 121 14.51 -7.41 -3.50
C ALA A 121 14.38 -6.08 -2.74
N ILE A 122 13.96 -5.01 -3.42
CA ILE A 122 13.69 -3.71 -2.78
C ILE A 122 12.56 -3.85 -1.75
N SER A 123 11.44 -4.45 -2.16
CA SER A 123 10.23 -4.51 -1.35
C SER A 123 10.37 -5.41 -0.13
N ILE A 124 10.82 -6.66 -0.34
CA ILE A 124 10.76 -7.72 0.67
C ILE A 124 11.97 -7.69 1.60
N PHE A 125 13.15 -7.29 1.12
CA PHE A 125 14.39 -7.40 1.89
C PHE A 125 15.03 -6.05 2.20
N TYR A 126 15.26 -5.23 1.17
CA TYR A 126 16.03 -4.00 1.31
C TYR A 126 15.36 -3.01 2.26
N ILE A 127 14.06 -2.73 2.10
CA ILE A 127 13.35 -1.76 2.95
C ILE A 127 13.26 -2.23 4.40
N PRO A 128 12.82 -3.47 4.71
CA PRO A 128 12.83 -3.94 6.09
C PRO A 128 14.22 -3.87 6.72
N LEU A 129 15.27 -4.24 5.99
CA LEU A 129 16.62 -4.11 6.53
C LEU A 129 17.02 -2.65 6.77
N LEU A 130 16.74 -1.74 5.84
CA LEU A 130 17.05 -0.33 6.05
C LEU A 130 16.33 0.23 7.28
N VAL A 131 15.07 -0.13 7.48
CA VAL A 131 14.31 0.25 8.68
C VAL A 131 14.93 -0.36 9.93
N LEU A 132 15.37 -1.63 9.88
CA LEU A 132 16.07 -2.28 10.98
C LEU A 132 17.37 -1.57 11.32
N LEU A 133 18.23 -1.31 10.34
CA LEU A 133 19.51 -0.61 10.52
C LEU A 133 19.29 0.79 11.07
N VAL A 134 18.34 1.55 10.52
CA VAL A 134 17.99 2.87 11.04
C VAL A 134 17.41 2.80 12.44
N SER A 135 16.66 1.76 12.81
CA SER A 135 16.16 1.58 14.19
C SER A 135 17.24 1.18 15.18
N MET A 136 18.32 0.52 14.71
CA MET A 136 19.46 0.13 15.54
C MET A 136 20.44 1.30 15.74
N PHE A 137 20.72 2.06 14.68
CA PHE A 137 21.70 3.15 14.69
C PHE A 137 21.07 4.53 14.93
N GLY A 138 19.75 4.66 14.83
CA GLY A 138 18.99 5.90 14.98
C GLY A 138 17.96 5.82 16.10
N SER A 139 17.74 6.93 16.81
CA SER A 139 16.82 7.03 17.95
C SER A 139 15.33 7.17 17.57
N ILE A 140 14.88 6.57 16.45
CA ILE A 140 13.64 6.96 15.74
C ILE A 140 12.44 6.03 16.06
N GLY A 141 12.61 5.09 16.98
CA GLY A 141 11.54 4.22 17.49
C GLY A 141 11.72 2.75 17.09
N SER A 142 10.77 1.90 17.48
CA SER A 142 10.88 0.45 17.28
C SER A 142 10.68 0.05 15.81
N PHE A 143 11.47 -0.92 15.35
CA PHE A 143 11.42 -1.49 13.99
C PHE A 143 9.98 -1.77 13.51
N GLY A 144 9.20 -2.50 14.32
CA GLY A 144 7.84 -2.89 13.94
C GLY A 144 6.87 -1.72 13.79
N LEU A 145 7.07 -0.63 14.54
CA LEU A 145 6.24 0.57 14.44
C LEU A 145 6.55 1.33 13.14
N ILE A 146 7.84 1.52 12.83
CA ILE A 146 8.28 2.23 11.61
C ILE A 146 7.85 1.45 10.38
N LEU A 147 8.02 0.12 10.38
CA LEU A 147 7.63 -0.73 9.27
C LEU A 147 6.11 -0.63 9.00
N ARG A 148 5.26 -0.75 10.03
CA ARG A 148 3.80 -0.64 9.85
C ARG A 148 3.35 0.75 9.40
N ARG A 149 4.03 1.80 9.88
CA ARG A 149 3.64 3.20 9.63
C ARG A 149 4.12 3.72 8.28
N ASP A 150 5.37 3.43 7.90
CA ASP A 150 6.07 4.12 6.83
C ASP A 150 6.50 3.20 5.68
N TYR A 151 6.29 1.88 5.75
CA TYR A 151 6.75 0.94 4.71
C TYR A 151 6.32 1.35 3.30
N GLY A 152 5.06 1.72 3.07
CA GLY A 152 4.65 2.09 1.72
C GLY A 152 5.27 3.38 1.20
N THR A 153 5.62 4.29 2.11
CA THR A 153 6.24 5.57 1.77
C THR A 153 7.67 5.28 1.37
N LEU A 154 8.37 4.48 2.18
CA LEU A 154 9.71 4.00 1.90
C LEU A 154 9.76 3.14 0.63
N ALA A 155 8.75 2.30 0.38
CA ALA A 155 8.65 1.49 -0.83
C ALA A 155 8.50 2.35 -2.07
N THR A 156 7.59 3.33 -2.05
CA THR A 156 7.41 4.26 -3.16
C THR A 156 8.69 5.06 -3.42
N CYS A 157 9.34 5.57 -2.37
CA CYS A 157 10.60 6.31 -2.50
C CYS A 157 11.74 5.42 -3.01
N SER A 158 11.85 4.18 -2.53
CA SER A 158 12.92 3.27 -2.93
C SER A 158 12.78 2.83 -4.38
N LEU A 159 11.55 2.56 -4.83
CA LEU A 159 11.28 2.22 -6.23
C LEU A 159 11.47 3.42 -7.17
N MET A 160 11.09 4.63 -6.73
CA MET A 160 11.41 5.86 -7.47
C MET A 160 12.92 6.12 -7.55
N ALA A 161 13.64 5.95 -6.44
CA ALA A 161 15.09 6.06 -6.39
C ALA A 161 15.76 5.04 -7.30
N TRP A 162 15.30 3.79 -7.31
CA TRP A 162 15.81 2.75 -8.21
C TRP A 162 15.59 3.11 -9.66
N THR A 163 14.36 3.51 -10.00
CA THR A 163 13.97 3.95 -11.34
C THR A 163 14.86 5.11 -11.80
N ALA A 164 15.02 6.16 -10.98
CA ALA A 164 15.86 7.31 -11.32
C ALA A 164 17.35 6.96 -11.36
N GLY A 165 17.81 6.04 -10.51
CA GLY A 165 19.19 5.57 -10.52
C GLY A 165 19.57 4.88 -11.83
N HIS A 166 18.64 4.13 -12.42
CA HIS A 166 18.90 3.26 -13.57
C HIS A 166 18.44 3.83 -14.92
N LEU A 167 17.45 4.72 -14.93
CA LEU A 167 16.88 5.29 -16.16
C LEU A 167 17.92 5.91 -17.12
N PRO A 168 18.84 6.80 -16.69
CA PRO A 168 19.79 7.41 -17.64
C PRO A 168 20.74 6.36 -18.22
N PHE A 169 21.14 5.38 -17.42
CA PHE A 169 22.02 4.29 -17.85
C PHE A 169 21.31 3.30 -18.77
N ALA A 170 20.02 3.03 -18.55
CA ALA A 170 19.21 2.25 -19.47
C ALA A 170 19.12 2.94 -20.85
N ILE A 171 18.97 4.26 -20.88
CA ILE A 171 18.94 5.05 -22.13
C ILE A 171 20.31 5.01 -22.83
N ILE A 172 21.40 5.22 -22.09
CA ILE A 172 22.77 5.14 -22.62
C ILE A 172 23.07 3.72 -23.13
N GLY A 173 22.73 2.70 -22.34
CA GLY A 173 22.88 1.29 -22.73
C GLY A 173 22.13 0.98 -24.02
N SER A 174 20.90 1.48 -24.16
CA SER A 174 20.12 1.37 -25.41
C SER A 174 20.83 2.01 -26.60
N ALA A 175 21.36 3.23 -26.42
CA ALA A 175 22.07 3.95 -27.48
C ALA A 175 23.38 3.25 -27.90
N LEU A 176 24.07 2.61 -26.94
CA LEU A 176 25.33 1.91 -27.18
C LEU A 176 25.15 0.46 -27.63
N PHE A 177 23.94 -0.11 -27.56
CA PHE A 177 23.70 -1.55 -27.64
C PHE A 177 24.23 -2.21 -28.93
N THR A 178 24.10 -1.52 -30.07
CA THR A 178 24.57 -1.98 -31.38
C THR A 178 26.01 -1.59 -31.69
N SER A 179 26.62 -0.76 -30.83
CA SER A 179 27.99 -0.27 -31.00
C SER A 179 29.00 -1.27 -30.43
N SER A 180 30.19 -1.34 -31.04
CA SER A 180 31.31 -2.18 -30.60
C SER A 180 32.09 -1.59 -29.42
N VAL A 181 31.37 -1.27 -28.34
CA VAL A 181 31.96 -0.70 -27.13
C VAL A 181 32.56 -1.80 -26.25
N SER A 182 33.68 -1.51 -25.59
CA SER A 182 34.30 -2.44 -24.64
C SER A 182 33.32 -2.86 -23.53
N PRO A 183 33.28 -4.15 -23.13
CA PRO A 183 32.47 -4.62 -22.01
C PRO A 183 32.75 -3.93 -20.66
N THR A 184 33.95 -3.36 -20.52
CA THR A 184 34.33 -2.57 -19.33
C THR A 184 33.49 -1.30 -19.19
N VAL A 185 33.02 -0.72 -20.29
CA VAL A 185 32.13 0.45 -20.27
C VAL A 185 30.76 0.06 -19.74
N TYR A 186 30.19 -1.06 -20.20
CA TYR A 186 28.93 -1.57 -19.67
C TYR A 186 29.02 -1.87 -18.17
N PHE A 187 30.17 -2.40 -17.72
CA PHE A 187 30.39 -2.64 -16.29
C PHE A 187 30.48 -1.33 -15.50
N ALA A 188 31.14 -0.31 -16.05
CA ALA A 188 31.20 1.01 -15.45
C ALA A 188 29.81 1.68 -15.38
N LEU A 189 28.98 1.55 -16.42
CA LEU A 189 27.59 2.04 -16.43
C LEU A 189 26.75 1.34 -15.37
N TRP A 190 26.88 0.02 -15.23
CA TRP A 190 26.21 -0.77 -14.20
C TRP A 190 26.59 -0.30 -12.78
N LEU A 191 27.89 -0.09 -12.54
CA LEU A 191 28.38 0.37 -11.24
C LEU A 191 27.94 1.81 -10.95
N ALA A 192 27.99 2.69 -11.94
CA ALA A 192 27.55 4.09 -11.81
C ALA A 192 26.04 4.20 -11.54
N SER A 193 25.24 3.38 -12.20
CA SER A 193 23.80 3.25 -11.95
C SER A 193 23.49 2.85 -10.51
N SER A 194 24.20 1.83 -10.03
CA SER A 194 24.13 1.32 -8.66
C SER A 194 24.51 2.41 -7.62
N ALA A 195 25.59 3.15 -7.88
CA ALA A 195 26.02 4.24 -7.03
C ALA A 195 24.98 5.39 -6.98
N LEU A 196 24.40 5.75 -8.13
CA LEU A 196 23.39 6.81 -8.20
C LEU A 196 22.11 6.43 -7.43
N PHE A 197 21.68 5.17 -7.53
CA PHE A 197 20.60 4.64 -6.70
C PHE A 197 20.92 4.79 -5.20
N GLY A 198 22.13 4.42 -4.78
CA GLY A 198 22.59 4.61 -3.41
C GLY A 198 22.50 6.07 -2.94
N VAL A 199 22.93 7.02 -3.77
CA VAL A 199 22.82 8.46 -3.49
C VAL A 199 21.36 8.86 -3.26
N PHE A 200 20.44 8.47 -4.15
CA PHE A 200 19.02 8.77 -3.97
C PHE A 200 18.43 8.12 -2.71
N MET A 201 18.88 6.92 -2.35
CA MET A 201 18.44 6.26 -1.12
C MET A 201 18.91 6.97 0.15
N VAL A 202 20.08 7.60 0.15
CA VAL A 202 20.52 8.44 1.27
C VAL A 202 19.54 9.61 1.48
N PHE A 203 19.14 10.28 0.40
CA PHE A 203 18.13 11.34 0.47
C PHE A 203 16.75 10.81 0.89
N ALA A 204 16.35 9.63 0.40
CA ALA A 204 15.09 9.00 0.78
C ALA A 204 15.05 8.70 2.29
N LEU A 205 16.08 8.07 2.85
CA LEU A 205 16.14 7.74 4.28
C LEU A 205 16.16 8.99 5.15
N ARG A 206 16.98 9.98 4.79
CA ARG A 206 17.03 11.26 5.51
C ARG A 206 15.66 11.94 5.53
N THR A 207 14.98 11.99 4.40
CA THR A 207 13.70 12.70 4.28
C THR A 207 12.55 11.91 4.92
N ALA A 208 12.53 10.59 4.74
CA ALA A 208 11.45 9.74 5.23
C ALA A 208 11.54 9.41 6.71
N LEU A 209 12.75 9.21 7.24
CA LEU A 209 12.97 8.79 8.62
C LEU A 209 13.60 9.88 9.49
N GLY A 210 14.05 11.00 8.92
CA GLY A 210 14.65 12.09 9.68
C GLY A 210 16.04 11.77 10.24
N VAL A 211 16.72 10.74 9.70
CA VAL A 211 18.09 10.38 10.10
C VAL A 211 19.11 11.40 9.61
N ASN A 212 20.23 11.52 10.32
CA ASN A 212 21.39 12.28 9.83
C ASN A 212 22.05 11.58 8.62
N TYR A 213 22.86 12.32 7.86
CA TYR A 213 23.51 11.80 6.67
C TYR A 213 24.47 10.63 6.95
N GLY A 214 25.18 10.64 8.08
CA GLY A 214 26.11 9.56 8.44
C GLY A 214 25.39 8.22 8.63
N ALA A 215 24.30 8.23 9.39
CA ALA A 215 23.46 7.05 9.61
C ALA A 215 22.78 6.60 8.30
N ALA A 216 22.32 7.53 7.47
CA ALA A 216 21.74 7.21 6.16
C ALA A 216 22.75 6.54 5.22
N VAL A 217 23.96 7.10 5.11
CA VAL A 217 25.05 6.53 4.29
C VAL A 217 25.45 5.15 4.79
N LEU A 218 25.62 4.97 6.11
CA LEU A 218 25.94 3.67 6.69
C LEU A 218 24.84 2.64 6.43
N ALA A 219 23.58 3.02 6.62
CA ALA A 219 22.44 2.15 6.37
C ALA A 219 22.35 1.73 4.89
N VAL A 220 22.57 2.66 3.96
CA VAL A 220 22.59 2.36 2.52
C VAL A 220 23.79 1.47 2.15
N ALA A 221 24.97 1.73 2.71
CA ALA A 221 26.16 0.92 2.45
C ALA A 221 26.00 -0.53 2.92
N ILE A 222 25.48 -0.75 4.13
CA ILE A 222 25.18 -2.10 4.63
C ILE A 222 24.00 -2.70 3.87
N GLY A 223 22.98 -1.89 3.58
CA GLY A 223 21.81 -2.28 2.81
C GLY A 223 22.17 -2.78 1.41
N TRP A 224 23.21 -2.23 0.79
CA TRP A 224 23.70 -2.67 -0.51
C TRP A 224 24.13 -4.14 -0.49
N LEU A 225 24.90 -4.55 0.53
CA LEU A 225 25.34 -5.94 0.68
C LEU A 225 24.14 -6.90 0.78
N ALA A 226 23.12 -6.49 1.51
CA ALA A 226 21.90 -7.29 1.64
C ALA A 226 21.02 -7.25 0.40
N PHE A 227 20.99 -6.14 -0.33
CA PHE A 227 20.30 -6.05 -1.62
C PHE A 227 20.93 -7.03 -2.61
N SER A 228 22.26 -7.04 -2.70
CA SER A 228 22.98 -8.00 -3.55
C SER A 228 22.77 -9.44 -3.10
N LEU A 229 22.80 -9.72 -1.78
CA LEU A 229 22.45 -11.04 -1.25
C LEU A 229 21.00 -11.43 -1.57
N ALA A 230 20.06 -10.49 -1.49
CA ALA A 230 18.66 -10.75 -1.83
C ALA A 230 18.51 -11.10 -3.31
N MET A 231 19.18 -10.37 -4.22
CA MET A 231 19.22 -10.71 -5.64
C MET A 231 19.75 -12.14 -5.87
N TYR A 232 20.87 -12.48 -5.22
CA TYR A 232 21.44 -13.84 -5.26
C TYR A 232 20.47 -14.92 -4.73
N VAL A 233 19.72 -14.63 -3.66
CA VAL A 233 18.71 -15.58 -3.13
C VAL A 233 17.52 -15.68 -4.09
N PHE A 234 17.05 -14.56 -4.64
CA PHE A 234 15.89 -14.53 -5.51
C PHE A 234 16.12 -15.29 -6.82
N GLN A 235 17.34 -15.39 -7.34
CA GLN A 235 17.59 -16.21 -8.53
C GLN A 235 17.17 -17.67 -8.36
N TYR A 236 17.21 -18.21 -7.13
CA TYR A 236 16.80 -19.58 -6.83
C TYR A 236 15.34 -19.68 -6.37
N VAL A 237 14.81 -18.64 -5.72
CA VAL A 237 13.51 -18.68 -5.05
C VAL A 237 12.40 -18.08 -5.94
N SER A 238 12.71 -17.10 -6.78
CA SER A 238 11.71 -16.40 -7.58
C SER A 238 11.00 -17.27 -8.64
N PRO A 239 11.64 -18.28 -9.28
CA PRO A 239 10.93 -19.18 -10.19
C PRO A 239 9.79 -19.94 -9.50
N TRP A 240 9.98 -20.26 -8.21
CA TRP A 240 8.96 -20.89 -7.39
C TRP A 240 7.90 -19.87 -6.99
N LEU A 241 8.29 -18.72 -6.41
CA LEU A 241 7.37 -17.68 -5.95
C LEU A 241 6.45 -17.15 -7.05
N LEU A 242 6.96 -17.02 -8.27
CA LEU A 242 6.23 -16.52 -9.44
C LEU A 242 5.68 -17.64 -10.32
N SER A 243 5.71 -18.89 -9.84
CA SER A 243 5.05 -20.00 -10.54
C SER A 243 3.57 -19.69 -10.73
N PRO A 244 3.02 -19.81 -11.96
CA PRO A 244 1.60 -19.61 -12.21
C PRO A 244 0.70 -20.43 -11.28
N PHE A 245 1.17 -21.62 -10.85
CA PHE A 245 0.48 -22.47 -9.89
C PHE A 245 0.41 -21.86 -8.48
N LEU A 246 1.53 -21.35 -7.96
CA LEU A 246 1.53 -20.70 -6.64
C LEU A 246 0.80 -19.37 -6.67
N LEU A 247 0.99 -18.56 -7.73
CA LEU A 247 0.27 -17.31 -7.90
C LEU A 247 -1.25 -17.53 -7.98
N PHE A 248 -1.70 -18.58 -8.68
CA PHE A 248 -3.11 -18.98 -8.70
C PHE A 248 -3.64 -19.25 -7.29
N TRP A 249 -2.95 -20.07 -6.49
CA TRP A 249 -3.40 -20.37 -5.13
C TRP A 249 -3.31 -19.17 -4.19
N VAL A 250 -2.31 -18.32 -4.35
CA VAL A 250 -2.22 -17.04 -3.63
C VAL A 250 -3.41 -16.15 -3.97
N VAL A 251 -3.80 -16.06 -5.24
CA VAL A 251 -4.99 -15.29 -5.65
C VAL A 251 -6.29 -15.95 -5.17
N VAL A 252 -6.41 -17.27 -5.21
CA VAL A 252 -7.64 -17.96 -4.78
C VAL A 252 -7.84 -17.88 -3.27
N TYR A 253 -6.81 -18.18 -2.48
CA TYR A 253 -6.93 -18.20 -1.02
C TYR A 253 -6.72 -16.82 -0.38
N PHE A 254 -5.79 -16.04 -0.92
CA PHE A 254 -5.44 -14.73 -0.38
C PHE A 254 -5.94 -13.57 -1.25
N GLY A 255 -6.54 -13.76 -2.43
CA GLY A 255 -6.98 -12.65 -3.27
C GLY A 255 -8.05 -11.74 -2.64
N GLY A 256 -8.93 -12.29 -1.81
CA GLY A 256 -9.85 -11.48 -0.99
C GLY A 256 -9.11 -10.67 0.08
N PHE A 257 -8.10 -11.26 0.70
CA PHE A 257 -7.26 -10.66 1.74
C PHE A 257 -6.29 -9.61 1.16
N LEU A 258 -5.48 -9.98 0.17
CA LEU A 258 -4.59 -9.12 -0.60
C LEU A 258 -5.37 -8.02 -1.34
N GLY A 259 -6.55 -8.32 -1.89
CA GLY A 259 -7.41 -7.30 -2.48
C GLY A 259 -7.89 -6.27 -1.45
N GLY A 260 -8.17 -6.70 -0.21
CA GLY A 260 -8.50 -5.83 0.91
C GLY A 260 -7.29 -5.05 1.45
N GLU A 261 -6.13 -5.69 1.59
CA GLU A 261 -4.92 -5.08 2.12
C GLU A 261 -4.21 -4.17 1.12
N VAL A 262 -4.13 -4.51 -0.17
CA VAL A 262 -3.57 -3.64 -1.22
C VAL A 262 -4.45 -2.39 -1.40
N ARG A 263 -5.79 -2.55 -1.35
CA ARG A 263 -6.71 -1.41 -1.27
C ARG A 263 -6.56 -0.65 0.04
N GLY A 264 -6.35 -1.34 1.16
CA GLY A 264 -6.09 -0.78 2.48
C GLY A 264 -4.82 0.05 2.53
N PHE A 265 -3.76 -0.41 1.86
CA PHE A 265 -2.49 0.28 1.70
C PHE A 265 -2.70 1.56 0.89
N GLY A 266 -3.32 1.45 -0.30
CA GLY A 266 -3.68 2.63 -1.10
C GLY A 266 -4.61 3.61 -0.37
N ASN A 267 -5.54 3.11 0.46
CA ASN A 267 -6.42 3.92 1.28
C ASN A 267 -5.67 4.64 2.42
N ALA A 268 -4.68 4.00 3.04
CA ALA A 268 -3.84 4.63 4.05
C ALA A 268 -3.02 5.78 3.45
N PHE A 269 -2.45 5.61 2.24
CA PHE A 269 -1.80 6.69 1.49
C PHE A 269 -2.76 7.83 1.19
N ARG A 270 -3.92 7.51 0.59
CA ARG A 270 -4.95 8.51 0.28
C ARG A 270 -5.42 9.25 1.53
N GLN A 271 -5.61 8.57 2.66
CA GLN A 271 -6.01 9.21 3.91
C GLN A 271 -4.93 10.16 4.46
N LYS A 272 -3.64 9.78 4.39
CA LYS A 272 -2.52 10.64 4.81
C LYS A 272 -2.42 11.87 3.91
N GLN A 273 -2.54 11.69 2.60
CA GLN A 273 -2.51 12.77 1.61
C GLN A 273 -3.70 13.71 1.77
N ASN A 274 -4.92 13.16 1.89
CA ASN A 274 -6.13 13.95 2.12
C ASN A 274 -6.05 14.74 3.43
N PHE A 275 -5.55 14.13 4.51
CA PHE A 275 -5.34 14.83 5.78
C PHE A 275 -4.40 16.04 5.62
N LYS A 276 -3.26 15.86 4.95
CA LYS A 276 -2.32 16.96 4.67
C LYS A 276 -2.97 18.05 3.80
N ARG A 277 -3.72 17.67 2.77
CA ARG A 277 -4.41 18.61 1.89
C ARG A 277 -5.43 19.45 2.65
N PHE A 278 -6.29 18.83 3.44
CA PHE A 278 -7.29 19.57 4.22
C PHE A 278 -6.66 20.40 5.34
N LEU A 279 -5.55 19.93 5.94
CA LEU A 279 -4.79 20.72 6.88
C LEU A 279 -4.20 21.96 6.20
N HIS A 280 -3.60 21.80 5.03
CA HIS A 280 -3.07 22.91 4.24
C HIS A 280 -4.18 23.91 3.86
N ASN A 281 -5.32 23.41 3.35
CA ASN A 281 -6.47 24.25 3.03
C ASN A 281 -6.96 25.03 4.25
N ALA A 282 -7.11 24.38 5.40
CA ALA A 282 -7.51 25.06 6.64
C ALA A 282 -6.46 26.06 7.16
N THR A 283 -5.17 25.91 6.78
CA THR A 283 -4.12 26.91 7.10
C THR A 283 -4.08 28.08 6.13
N VAL A 284 -4.26 27.84 4.83
CA VAL A 284 -4.21 28.88 3.78
C VAL A 284 -5.53 29.65 3.70
N ASN A 285 -6.64 28.95 3.85
CA ASN A 285 -7.98 29.50 3.97
C ASN A 285 -8.65 28.99 5.27
N PRO A 286 -8.45 29.70 6.40
CA PRO A 286 -9.07 29.34 7.67
C PRO A 286 -10.61 29.43 7.68
N ARG A 287 -11.24 29.94 6.61
CA ARG A 287 -12.71 30.03 6.44
C ARG A 287 -13.24 29.01 5.43
N ASP A 288 -12.51 27.93 5.18
CA ASP A 288 -12.97 26.78 4.39
C ASP A 288 -13.70 25.77 5.29
N ALA A 289 -15.04 25.85 5.31
CA ALA A 289 -15.88 24.97 6.14
C ALA A 289 -15.70 23.49 5.76
N ASP A 290 -15.66 23.17 4.46
CA ASP A 290 -15.44 21.81 3.94
C ASP A 290 -14.10 21.22 4.44
N ALA A 291 -13.02 22.00 4.42
CA ALA A 291 -11.74 21.53 4.93
C ALA A 291 -11.81 21.18 6.42
N HIS A 292 -12.54 21.98 7.20
CA HIS A 292 -12.79 21.74 8.61
C HIS A 292 -13.66 20.48 8.84
N VAL A 293 -14.71 20.26 8.06
CA VAL A 293 -15.52 19.02 8.09
C VAL A 293 -14.65 17.80 7.82
N GLN A 294 -13.86 17.83 6.75
CA GLN A 294 -13.05 16.69 6.34
C GLN A 294 -11.94 16.37 7.36
N LEU A 295 -11.33 17.38 7.98
CA LEU A 295 -10.41 17.19 9.11
C LEU A 295 -11.13 16.56 10.30
N GLY A 296 -12.35 17.03 10.62
CA GLY A 296 -13.19 16.46 11.67
C GLY A 296 -13.44 14.96 11.47
N LEU A 297 -13.88 14.56 10.26
CA LEU A 297 -14.11 13.17 9.89
C LEU A 297 -12.84 12.31 9.96
N ILE A 298 -11.68 12.86 9.60
CA ILE A 298 -10.39 12.15 9.72
C ILE A 298 -10.02 11.96 11.19
N TYR A 299 -10.18 12.97 12.04
CA TYR A 299 -9.93 12.85 13.48
C TYR A 299 -10.90 11.87 14.16
N GLN A 300 -12.17 11.87 13.77
CA GLN A 300 -13.18 10.95 14.28
C GLN A 300 -12.84 9.49 13.90
N ARG A 301 -12.43 9.23 12.66
CA ARG A 301 -11.92 7.89 12.26
C ARG A 301 -10.70 7.44 13.05
N ARG A 302 -9.87 8.38 13.48
CA ARG A 302 -8.71 8.14 14.37
C ARG A 302 -9.10 8.04 15.85
N ARG A 303 -10.40 8.04 16.18
CA ARG A 303 -10.96 8.06 17.55
C ARG A 303 -10.50 9.26 18.40
N GLN A 304 -10.08 10.35 17.75
CA GLN A 304 -9.66 11.59 18.40
C GLN A 304 -10.86 12.55 18.49
N ASN A 305 -11.89 12.15 19.24
CA ASN A 305 -13.19 12.84 19.25
C ASN A 305 -13.11 14.31 19.67
N VAL A 306 -12.21 14.67 20.59
CA VAL A 306 -12.00 16.07 21.02
C VAL A 306 -11.57 16.95 19.85
N LYS A 307 -10.60 16.49 19.04
CA LYS A 307 -10.14 17.22 17.86
C LYS A 307 -11.20 17.23 16.76
N ALA A 308 -11.93 16.14 16.60
CA ALA A 308 -13.03 16.06 15.64
C ALA A 308 -14.08 17.13 15.94
N VAL A 309 -14.54 17.21 17.20
CA VAL A 309 -15.49 18.24 17.65
C VAL A 309 -14.94 19.64 17.38
N ALA A 310 -13.70 19.94 17.75
CA ALA A 310 -13.12 21.27 17.51
C ALA A 310 -13.15 21.66 16.01
N HIS A 311 -12.87 20.73 15.12
CA HIS A 311 -12.93 20.98 13.67
C HIS A 311 -14.37 21.12 13.16
N PHE A 312 -15.31 20.28 13.62
CA PHE A 312 -16.73 20.44 13.24
C PHE A 312 -17.34 21.72 13.79
N THR A 313 -17.02 22.12 15.03
CA THR A 313 -17.45 23.39 15.62
C THR A 313 -16.94 24.56 14.79
N LYS A 314 -15.67 24.52 14.36
CA LYS A 314 -15.12 25.55 13.48
C LYS A 314 -15.79 25.58 12.10
N ALA A 315 -16.22 24.43 11.57
CA ALA A 315 -16.99 24.39 10.33
C ALA A 315 -18.34 25.13 10.49
N ILE A 316 -19.08 24.88 11.58
CA ILE A 316 -20.37 25.57 11.82
C ILE A 316 -20.22 27.05 12.22
N GLU A 317 -19.07 27.45 12.77
CA GLU A 317 -18.75 28.87 12.98
C GLU A 317 -18.55 29.62 11.65
N ILE A 318 -18.10 28.92 10.61
CA ILE A 318 -17.89 29.46 9.27
C ILE A 318 -19.18 29.44 8.46
N ASP A 319 -19.83 28.28 8.42
CA ASP A 319 -21.13 28.05 7.78
C ASP A 319 -22.07 27.35 8.78
N PRO A 320 -22.97 28.10 9.45
CA PRO A 320 -23.93 27.53 10.39
C PRO A 320 -24.82 26.44 9.79
N GLY A 321 -24.99 26.47 8.46
CA GLY A 321 -25.78 25.51 7.71
C GLY A 321 -25.05 24.23 7.32
N GLU A 322 -23.77 24.09 7.64
CA GLU A 322 -22.97 22.94 7.19
C GLU A 322 -23.57 21.61 7.69
N ILE A 323 -24.16 20.85 6.78
CA ILE A 323 -24.99 19.69 7.05
C ILE A 323 -24.17 18.58 7.70
N ASP A 324 -22.98 18.28 7.15
CA ASP A 324 -22.15 17.19 7.64
C ASP A 324 -21.60 17.50 9.04
N ALA A 325 -21.24 18.76 9.31
CA ALA A 325 -20.75 19.18 10.62
C ALA A 325 -21.85 19.08 11.68
N ASN A 326 -23.05 19.62 11.40
CA ASN A 326 -24.19 19.56 12.32
C ASN A 326 -24.60 18.11 12.57
N TYR A 327 -24.64 17.26 11.53
CA TYR A 327 -24.93 15.84 11.68
C TYR A 327 -23.93 15.14 12.61
N GLN A 328 -22.62 15.34 12.42
CA GLN A 328 -21.61 14.70 13.28
C GLN A 328 -21.60 15.26 14.70
N LEU A 329 -21.79 16.58 14.88
CA LEU A 329 -21.89 17.20 16.20
C LEU A 329 -23.11 16.67 16.96
N GLY A 330 -24.26 16.52 16.29
CA GLY A 330 -25.47 15.95 16.89
C GLY A 330 -25.25 14.53 17.39
N ARG A 331 -24.61 13.68 16.59
CA ARG A 331 -24.26 12.30 16.98
C ARG A 331 -23.29 12.28 18.16
N ILE A 332 -22.25 13.11 18.14
CA ILE A 332 -21.28 13.19 19.24
C ILE A 332 -21.93 13.72 20.52
N ALA A 333 -22.83 14.69 20.43
CA ALA A 333 -23.60 15.21 21.57
C ALA A 333 -24.48 14.12 22.19
N ARG A 334 -25.21 13.35 21.35
CA ARG A 334 -25.99 12.20 21.81
C ARG A 334 -25.14 11.17 22.53
N GLU A 335 -23.99 10.79 21.96
CA GLU A 335 -23.06 9.84 22.59
C GLU A 335 -22.52 10.32 23.94
N LYS A 336 -22.44 11.64 24.16
CA LYS A 336 -22.07 12.26 25.44
C LYS A 336 -23.24 12.42 26.42
N GLY A 337 -24.48 12.09 26.01
CA GLY A 337 -25.68 12.32 26.80
C GLY A 337 -26.18 13.77 26.75
N GLU A 338 -25.63 14.62 25.90
CA GLU A 338 -26.07 16.01 25.68
C GLU A 338 -27.26 16.03 24.70
N LEU A 339 -28.36 15.37 25.09
CA LEU A 339 -29.44 14.98 24.18
C LEU A 339 -30.14 16.17 23.51
N GLN A 340 -30.45 17.23 24.26
CA GLN A 340 -31.08 18.43 23.71
C GLN A 340 -30.18 19.10 22.66
N ARG A 341 -28.89 19.28 22.95
CA ARG A 341 -27.92 19.84 21.99
C ARG A 341 -27.81 18.97 20.74
N GLY A 342 -27.91 17.65 20.91
CA GLY A 342 -27.97 16.71 19.79
C GLY A 342 -29.17 16.97 18.88
N LEU A 343 -30.36 17.11 19.46
CA LEU A 343 -31.59 17.44 18.76
C LEU A 343 -31.50 18.80 18.06
N ASP A 344 -30.95 19.83 18.72
CA ASP A 344 -30.80 21.17 18.14
C ASP A 344 -29.96 21.13 16.84
N HIS A 345 -28.85 20.39 16.85
CA HIS A 345 -28.04 20.17 15.64
C HIS A 345 -28.77 19.37 14.56
N PHE A 346 -29.53 18.34 14.93
CA PHE A 346 -30.30 17.56 13.96
C PHE A 346 -31.48 18.34 13.36
N THR A 347 -32.06 19.29 14.10
CA THR A 347 -33.09 20.20 13.58
C THR A 347 -32.54 21.05 12.44
N ILE A 348 -31.35 21.61 12.58
CA ILE A 348 -30.68 22.37 11.50
C ILE A 348 -30.53 21.50 10.25
N VAL A 349 -30.15 20.22 10.42
CA VAL A 349 -30.03 19.28 9.29
C VAL A 349 -31.38 19.09 8.60
N ILE A 350 -32.48 18.87 9.35
CA ILE A 350 -33.82 18.68 8.78
C ILE A 350 -34.34 19.94 8.07
N GLU A 351 -34.10 21.12 8.63
CA GLU A 351 -34.56 22.39 8.05
C GLU A 351 -33.92 22.68 6.68
N GLN A 352 -32.76 22.09 6.41
CA GLN A 352 -32.11 22.14 5.10
C GLN A 352 -32.46 20.96 4.18
N ASP A 353 -33.14 19.94 4.71
CA ASP A 353 -33.34 18.62 4.10
C ASP A 353 -34.53 18.52 3.14
N GLU A 354 -35.35 19.58 2.97
CA GLU A 354 -36.36 19.60 1.90
C GLU A 354 -35.75 19.37 0.50
N LYS A 355 -34.40 19.44 0.38
CA LYS A 355 -33.63 19.27 -0.85
C LYS A 355 -32.84 17.95 -0.99
N TYR A 356 -32.56 17.18 0.09
CA TYR A 356 -31.56 16.08 0.03
C TYR A 356 -31.99 14.69 0.54
N SER A 357 -33.19 14.54 1.12
CA SER A 357 -33.77 13.22 1.46
C SER A 357 -32.86 12.33 2.33
N LEU A 358 -32.18 12.89 3.33
CA LEU A 358 -31.31 12.15 4.24
C LEU A 358 -32.14 11.35 5.26
N ASN A 359 -32.66 10.20 4.82
CA ASN A 359 -33.55 9.37 5.65
C ASN A 359 -32.91 8.99 7.00
N GLU A 360 -31.60 8.81 7.04
CA GLU A 360 -30.84 8.40 8.22
C GLU A 360 -30.95 9.40 9.39
N ILE A 361 -31.30 10.67 9.14
CA ILE A 361 -31.50 11.68 10.20
C ILE A 361 -32.63 11.33 11.16
N TRP A 362 -33.75 10.83 10.63
CA TRP A 362 -34.93 10.47 11.42
C TRP A 362 -34.64 9.33 12.40
N ARG A 363 -33.73 8.41 12.02
CA ARG A 363 -33.23 7.36 12.90
C ARG A 363 -32.36 7.92 14.02
N GLU A 364 -31.46 8.86 13.73
CA GLU A 364 -30.62 9.48 14.75
C GLU A 364 -31.48 10.31 15.74
N ILE A 365 -32.44 11.10 15.25
CA ILE A 365 -33.40 11.84 16.10
C ILE A 365 -34.22 10.89 16.96
N GLY A 366 -34.81 9.86 16.35
CA GLY A 366 -35.59 8.86 17.08
C GLY A 366 -34.78 8.16 18.17
N SER A 367 -33.53 7.79 17.87
CA SER A 367 -32.61 7.22 18.86
C SER A 367 -32.23 8.22 19.98
N THR A 368 -32.21 9.52 19.67
CA THR A 368 -31.95 10.59 20.64
C THR A 368 -33.12 10.77 21.59
N TYR A 369 -34.35 10.82 21.07
CA TYR A 369 -35.57 10.87 21.89
C TYR A 369 -35.72 9.62 22.75
N LEU A 370 -35.40 8.44 22.21
CA LEU A 370 -35.41 7.21 22.98
C LEU A 370 -34.40 7.26 24.15
N ALA A 371 -33.20 7.79 23.92
CA ALA A 371 -32.22 8.01 24.98
C ALA A 371 -32.69 9.07 26.00
N ALA A 372 -33.54 10.00 25.59
CA ALA A 372 -34.15 11.01 26.46
C ALA A 372 -35.39 10.52 27.21
N ASN A 373 -35.80 9.25 27.02
CA ASN A 373 -37.06 8.67 27.48
C ASN A 373 -38.32 9.39 26.95
N MET A 374 -38.19 10.14 25.86
CA MET A 374 -39.29 10.78 25.14
C MET A 374 -39.86 9.79 24.12
N PHE A 375 -40.53 8.75 24.64
CA PHE A 375 -40.86 7.58 23.83
C PHE A 375 -41.87 7.87 22.73
N LYS A 376 -42.76 8.85 22.90
CA LYS A 376 -43.78 9.20 21.90
C LYS A 376 -43.13 9.84 20.68
N GLU A 377 -42.30 10.85 20.91
CA GLU A 377 -41.51 11.56 19.90
C GLU A 377 -40.51 10.62 19.21
N ALA A 378 -39.92 9.68 19.96
CA ALA A 378 -39.07 8.64 19.39
C ALA A 378 -39.82 7.77 18.38
N THR A 379 -41.03 7.30 18.73
CA THR A 379 -41.87 6.51 17.84
C THR A 379 -42.26 7.30 16.59
N GLU A 380 -42.71 8.54 16.72
CA GLU A 380 -43.08 9.38 15.56
C GLU A 380 -41.91 9.59 14.59
N ALA A 381 -40.70 9.84 15.10
CA ALA A 381 -39.51 9.99 14.27
C ALA A 381 -39.09 8.66 13.61
N LEU A 382 -39.17 7.54 14.33
CA LEU A 382 -38.78 6.23 13.83
C LEU A 382 -39.80 5.64 12.85
N GLU A 383 -41.08 5.93 13.01
CA GLU A 383 -42.12 5.57 12.03
C GLU A 383 -41.83 6.26 10.68
N LYS A 384 -41.47 7.57 10.68
CA LYS A 384 -41.01 8.27 9.46
C LYS A 384 -39.77 7.61 8.85
N TYR A 385 -38.84 7.13 9.67
CA TYR A 385 -37.65 6.42 9.18
C TYR A 385 -38.01 5.09 8.52
N VAL A 386 -38.80 4.26 9.21
CA VAL A 386 -39.18 2.92 8.76
C VAL A 386 -40.09 2.98 7.54
N GLU A 387 -40.97 3.97 7.41
CA GLU A 387 -41.77 4.19 6.20
C GLU A 387 -40.89 4.32 4.95
N ARG A 388 -39.75 5.03 5.07
CA ARG A 388 -38.81 5.24 3.97
C ARG A 388 -37.78 4.10 3.83
N ARG A 389 -37.49 3.40 4.92
CA ARG A 389 -36.50 2.30 5.00
C ARG A 389 -37.11 1.11 5.75
N PRO A 390 -38.09 0.41 5.15
CA PRO A 390 -38.88 -0.61 5.87
C PRO A 390 -38.08 -1.85 6.26
N VAL A 391 -36.93 -2.07 5.63
CA VAL A 391 -36.09 -3.27 5.83
C VAL A 391 -34.77 -2.94 6.54
N ASP A 392 -34.62 -1.78 7.18
CA ASP A 392 -33.43 -1.48 7.99
C ASP A 392 -33.55 -2.06 9.41
N PRO A 393 -32.72 -3.03 9.80
CA PRO A 393 -32.88 -3.73 11.07
C PRO A 393 -32.56 -2.84 12.29
N GLU A 394 -31.76 -1.79 12.11
CA GLU A 394 -31.46 -0.82 13.17
C GLU A 394 -32.66 0.07 13.47
N GLY A 395 -33.30 0.61 12.44
CA GLY A 395 -34.54 1.39 12.57
C GLY A 395 -35.68 0.60 13.21
N LEU A 396 -35.92 -0.61 12.70
CA LEU A 396 -36.95 -1.52 13.24
C LEU A 396 -36.72 -1.85 14.72
N TYR A 397 -35.45 -2.12 15.10
CA TYR A 397 -35.10 -2.37 16.49
C TYR A 397 -35.38 -1.16 17.40
N TYR A 398 -34.97 0.05 16.99
CA TYR A 398 -35.26 1.25 17.79
C TYR A 398 -36.76 1.56 17.87
N LEU A 399 -37.52 1.32 16.80
CA LEU A 399 -38.97 1.49 16.81
C LEU A 399 -39.64 0.51 17.79
N GLY A 400 -39.25 -0.77 17.73
CA GLY A 400 -39.71 -1.78 18.68
C GLY A 400 -39.40 -1.42 20.13
N ARG A 401 -38.19 -0.90 20.40
CA ARG A 401 -37.81 -0.41 21.74
C ARG A 401 -38.66 0.77 22.21
N SER A 402 -38.98 1.71 21.31
CA SER A 402 -39.84 2.87 21.63
C SER A 402 -41.26 2.41 21.96
N LEU A 403 -41.83 1.51 21.15
CA LEU A 403 -43.17 0.94 21.36
C LEU A 403 -43.27 0.12 22.64
N LYS A 404 -42.24 -0.69 22.95
CA LYS A 404 -42.16 -1.47 24.19
C LYS A 404 -42.18 -0.57 25.41
N ALA A 405 -41.42 0.53 25.38
CA ALA A 405 -41.39 1.50 26.47
C ALA A 405 -42.73 2.23 26.67
N GLN A 406 -43.55 2.35 25.62
CA GLN A 406 -44.93 2.86 25.70
C GLN A 406 -45.96 1.81 26.13
N GLY A 407 -45.56 0.56 26.38
CA GLY A 407 -46.47 -0.54 26.74
C GLY A 407 -47.17 -1.21 25.56
N SER A 408 -46.83 -0.86 24.32
CA SER A 408 -47.37 -1.49 23.10
C SER A 408 -46.60 -2.76 22.76
N SER A 409 -46.66 -3.77 23.64
CA SER A 409 -45.84 -5.00 23.56
C SER A 409 -46.03 -5.79 22.26
N ASP A 410 -47.26 -5.87 21.73
CA ASP A 410 -47.55 -6.63 20.51
C ASP A 410 -46.90 -6.00 19.28
N ARG A 411 -47.10 -4.69 19.08
CA ARG A 411 -46.45 -3.93 18.00
C ARG A 411 -44.93 -3.93 18.15
N ALA A 412 -44.42 -3.85 19.38
CA ALA A 412 -42.98 -3.90 19.64
C ALA A 412 -42.38 -5.23 19.21
N ARG A 413 -43.04 -6.35 19.55
CA ARG A 413 -42.62 -7.69 19.16
C ARG A 413 -42.60 -7.84 17.65
N GLU A 414 -43.63 -7.36 16.95
CA GLU A 414 -43.68 -7.38 15.48
C GLU A 414 -42.45 -6.68 14.87
N MET A 415 -42.09 -5.49 15.37
CA MET A 415 -40.91 -4.77 14.88
C MET A 415 -39.60 -5.51 15.16
N PHE A 416 -39.47 -6.19 16.30
CA PHE A 416 -38.29 -7.02 16.59
C PHE A 416 -38.21 -8.24 15.67
N GLU A 417 -39.32 -8.90 15.40
CA GLU A 417 -39.39 -10.04 14.47
C GLU A 417 -39.02 -9.60 13.04
N GLN A 418 -39.53 -8.45 12.58
CA GLN A 418 -39.13 -7.87 11.29
C GLN A 418 -37.64 -7.48 11.25
N ALA A 419 -37.07 -6.99 12.37
CA ALA A 419 -35.64 -6.69 12.45
C ALA A 419 -34.78 -7.95 12.32
N VAL A 420 -35.22 -9.09 12.87
CA VAL A 420 -34.55 -10.39 12.71
C VAL A 420 -34.64 -10.87 11.26
N ASP A 421 -35.85 -10.85 10.68
CA ASP A 421 -36.08 -11.30 9.30
C ASP A 421 -35.30 -10.47 8.27
N SER A 422 -35.22 -9.15 8.47
CA SER A 422 -34.40 -8.24 7.65
C SER A 422 -32.92 -8.68 7.61
N VAL A 423 -32.36 -9.13 8.73
CA VAL A 423 -30.97 -9.60 8.78
C VAL A 423 -30.82 -10.96 8.10
N ASP A 424 -31.77 -11.87 8.30
CA ASP A 424 -31.73 -13.23 7.76
C ASP A 424 -31.89 -13.23 6.23
N THR A 425 -32.74 -12.35 5.70
CA THR A 425 -32.95 -12.15 4.26
C THR A 425 -31.87 -11.29 3.57
N SER A 426 -31.00 -10.61 4.34
CA SER A 426 -29.93 -9.76 3.78
C SER A 426 -28.81 -10.57 3.11
N PRO A 427 -28.14 -10.04 2.06
CA PRO A 427 -27.01 -10.69 1.39
C PRO A 427 -25.83 -10.99 2.34
N HIS A 428 -25.10 -12.10 2.08
CA HIS A 428 -24.00 -12.57 2.93
C HIS A 428 -22.93 -11.52 3.26
N TYR A 429 -22.58 -10.65 2.29
CA TYR A 429 -21.56 -9.63 2.50
C TYR A 429 -21.99 -8.54 3.51
N ARG A 430 -23.31 -8.30 3.68
CA ARG A 430 -23.86 -7.29 4.58
C ARG A 430 -24.20 -7.85 5.96
N ARG A 431 -24.54 -9.14 6.07
CA ARG A 431 -24.96 -9.78 7.33
C ARG A 431 -24.01 -9.51 8.48
N ARG A 432 -22.69 -9.54 8.25
CA ARG A 432 -21.68 -9.32 9.29
C ARG A 432 -21.80 -7.96 9.98
N GLU A 433 -22.19 -6.92 9.26
CA GLU A 433 -22.29 -5.55 9.78
C GLU A 433 -23.56 -5.33 10.61
N ILE A 434 -24.66 -5.96 10.19
CA ILE A 434 -25.99 -5.80 10.80
C ILE A 434 -26.33 -6.89 11.83
N GLN A 435 -25.52 -7.95 11.96
CA GLN A 435 -25.74 -9.08 12.87
C GLN A 435 -26.00 -8.67 14.32
N LYS A 436 -25.41 -7.55 14.76
CA LYS A 436 -25.61 -7.03 16.12
C LYS A 436 -27.08 -6.73 16.41
N TRP A 437 -27.82 -6.23 15.41
CA TRP A 437 -29.23 -5.84 15.55
C TRP A 437 -30.13 -7.06 15.69
N ARG A 438 -29.87 -8.11 14.92
CA ARG A 438 -30.53 -9.43 15.07
C ARG A 438 -30.42 -9.94 16.51
N LYS A 439 -29.19 -9.98 17.05
CA LYS A 439 -28.94 -10.46 18.42
C LYS A 439 -29.61 -9.60 19.49
N LEU A 440 -29.75 -8.29 19.24
CA LEU A 440 -30.43 -7.39 20.16
C LEU A 440 -31.95 -7.57 20.10
N ALA A 441 -32.52 -7.73 18.89
CA ALA A 441 -33.94 -7.98 18.69
C ALA A 441 -34.37 -9.33 19.27
N GLU A 442 -33.61 -10.42 19.04
CA GLU A 442 -33.89 -11.75 19.60
C GLU A 442 -33.95 -11.79 21.13
N LYS A 443 -33.28 -10.87 21.82
CA LYS A 443 -33.33 -10.77 23.28
C LYS A 443 -34.59 -10.08 23.80
N GLU A 444 -35.29 -9.35 22.93
CA GLU A 444 -36.44 -8.53 23.30
C GLU A 444 -37.78 -9.20 22.95
N ILE A 445 -37.75 -10.20 22.04
CA ILE A 445 -38.81 -11.17 21.74
C ILE A 445 -38.87 -12.21 22.87
#